data_AF-A0AAW0J375-F1
#
_entry.id   AF-A0AAW0J375-F1
#
_cell.length_a   1.000
_cell.length_b   1.000
_cell.length_c   1.000
_cell.angle_alpha   90.00
_cell.angle_beta   90.00
_cell.angle_gamma   90.00
#
_symmetry.space_group_name_H-M   'P 1'
#
loop_
_entity.id
_entity.type
_entity.pdbx_description
1 polymer ?
#
loop_
_entity_poly.entity_id
_entity_poly.type
_entity_poly.pdbx_seq_one_letter_code
_entity_poly.pdbx_strand_id
1 'polypeptide(L)'
;MIPHKTKRGAAALARFKAYEGIPPPYDKIKRMVIPDALKSELERKRKERAQVAYERKKQLTKLRVKAEKTAEEKLGPQLEVIAPIKY
;
A
#
# COMPACT_ATOMS: atom_id res chain seq x y z
N MET A 1 7.04 -25.81 12.36
CA MET A 1 7.88 -25.33 13.49
C MET A 1 9.36 -25.57 13.16
N ILE A 2 10.29 -24.72 13.61
CA ILE A 2 11.72 -24.79 13.23
C ILE A 2 12.53 -25.65 14.22
N PRO A 3 13.53 -26.45 13.77
CA PRO A 3 14.40 -27.24 14.66
C PRO A 3 15.42 -26.38 15.41
N HIS A 4 15.01 -25.83 16.56
CA HIS A 4 15.74 -24.85 17.37
C HIS A 4 17.05 -25.34 17.99
N LYS A 5 17.25 -26.67 18.11
CA LYS A 5 18.50 -27.25 18.65
C LYS A 5 19.70 -27.12 17.70
N THR A 6 19.44 -26.90 16.40
CA THR A 6 20.51 -26.73 15.42
C THR A 6 20.99 -25.27 15.42
N LYS A 7 22.28 -25.03 15.14
CA LYS A 7 22.84 -23.67 14.99
C LYS A 7 22.02 -22.82 14.00
N ARG A 8 21.58 -23.45 12.90
CA ARG A 8 20.71 -22.82 11.88
C ARG A 8 19.34 -22.46 12.44
N GLY A 9 18.71 -23.36 13.21
CA GLY A 9 17.39 -23.11 13.80
C GLY A 9 17.41 -22.01 14.85
N ALA A 10 18.45 -21.97 15.69
CA ALA A 10 18.68 -20.87 16.64
C ALA A 10 18.85 -19.52 15.91
N ALA A 11 19.64 -19.49 14.83
CA ALA A 11 19.82 -18.29 14.01
C ALA A 11 18.56 -17.83 13.27
N ALA A 12 17.63 -18.74 12.98
CA ALA A 12 16.33 -18.40 12.39
C ALA A 12 15.39 -17.79 13.44
N LEU A 13 15.35 -18.35 14.66
CA LEU A 13 14.56 -17.78 15.76
C LEU A 13 15.04 -16.39 16.17
N ALA A 14 16.35 -16.13 16.15
CA ALA A 14 16.91 -14.81 16.44
C ALA A 14 16.44 -13.71 15.47
N ARG A 15 16.02 -14.08 14.24
CA ARG A 15 15.48 -13.11 13.26
C ARG A 15 13.99 -12.86 13.46
N PHE A 16 13.27 -13.79 14.09
CA PHE A 16 11.86 -13.66 14.32
C PHE A 16 11.60 -12.64 15.44
N LYS A 17 10.69 -11.70 15.20
CA LYS A 17 10.28 -10.68 16.15
C LYS A 17 8.79 -10.77 16.35
N ALA A 18 8.36 -11.00 17.59
CA ALA A 18 6.97 -10.97 18.01
C ALA A 18 6.79 -9.84 19.03
N TYR A 19 5.70 -9.10 18.88
CA TYR A 19 5.36 -7.97 19.73
C TYR A 19 3.91 -8.12 20.20
N GLU A 20 3.61 -7.65 21.40
CA GLU A 20 2.24 -7.41 21.82
C GLU A 20 1.76 -6.06 21.29
N GLY A 21 0.60 -6.03 20.64
CA GLY A 21 0.12 -4.85 19.93
C GLY A 21 0.96 -4.50 18.69
N ILE A 22 1.02 -3.21 18.36
CA ILE A 22 1.80 -2.70 17.22
C ILE A 22 2.70 -1.56 17.72
N PRO A 23 3.97 -1.85 18.06
CA PRO A 23 4.88 -0.82 18.52
C PRO A 23 5.31 0.10 17.36
N PRO A 24 5.60 1.39 17.64
CA PRO A 24 6.31 2.25 16.70
C PRO A 24 7.67 1.61 16.35
N PRO A 25 8.10 1.50 15.08
CA PRO A 25 7.63 2.16 13.85
C PRO A 25 6.68 1.31 12.96
N TYR A 26 6.21 0.16 13.44
CA TYR A 26 5.43 -0.79 12.64
C TYR A 26 3.94 -0.41 12.48
N ASP A 27 3.50 0.63 13.18
CA ASP A 27 2.16 1.20 13.16
C ASP A 27 1.84 1.92 11.84
N LYS A 28 2.82 2.63 11.28
CA LYS A 28 2.65 3.47 10.06
C LYS A 28 2.86 2.72 8.75
N ILE A 29 3.50 1.55 8.78
CA ILE A 29 3.79 0.79 7.58
C ILE A 29 2.62 -0.11 7.16
N LYS A 30 2.53 -0.43 5.87
CA LYS A 30 1.51 -1.35 5.35
C LYS A 30 1.77 -2.76 5.87
N ARG A 31 0.86 -3.27 6.69
CA ARG A 31 0.88 -4.64 7.21
C ARG A 31 0.44 -5.65 6.16
N MET A 32 1.23 -6.69 5.99
CA MET A 32 0.90 -7.85 5.15
C MET A 32 0.21 -8.92 6.00
N VAL A 33 -0.71 -9.65 5.39
CA VAL A 33 -1.48 -10.72 6.04
C VAL A 33 -1.33 -12.00 5.21
N ILE A 34 -1.10 -13.12 5.88
CA ILE A 34 -1.05 -14.45 5.26
C ILE A 34 -2.49 -15.01 5.25
N PRO A 35 -3.13 -15.18 4.08
CA PRO A 35 -4.53 -15.58 3.99
C PRO A 35 -4.84 -16.92 4.66
N ASP A 36 -3.96 -17.90 4.50
CA ASP A 36 -4.17 -19.27 5.03
C ASP A 36 -4.19 -19.34 6.56
N ALA A 37 -3.61 -18.35 7.23
CA ALA A 37 -3.60 -18.24 8.68
C ALA A 37 -4.80 -17.45 9.24
N LEU A 38 -5.67 -16.90 8.39
CA LEU A 38 -6.84 -16.13 8.81
C LEU A 38 -8.06 -17.01 9.02
N LYS A 39 -8.85 -16.68 10.04
CA LYS A 39 -10.23 -17.13 10.14
C LYS A 39 -11.03 -16.51 8.98
N SER A 40 -11.89 -17.30 8.33
CA SER A 40 -12.66 -16.92 7.13
C SER A 40 -13.40 -15.56 7.25
N GLU A 41 -13.93 -15.25 8.43
CA GLU A 41 -14.58 -13.97 8.73
C GLU A 41 -13.66 -12.75 8.56
N LEU A 42 -12.38 -12.89 8.94
CA LEU A 42 -11.38 -11.81 8.82
C LEU A 42 -10.94 -11.63 7.37
N GLU A 43 -10.88 -12.71 6.59
CA GLU A 43 -10.60 -12.67 5.17
C GLU A 43 -11.68 -11.89 4.41
N ARG A 44 -12.96 -12.11 4.75
CA ARG A 44 -14.09 -11.37 4.18
C ARG A 44 -13.98 -9.86 4.45
N LYS A 45 -13.77 -9.48 5.72
CA LYS A 45 -13.56 -8.07 6.11
C LYS A 45 -12.37 -7.43 5.39
N ARG A 46 -11.29 -8.19 5.12
CA ARG A 46 -10.15 -7.70 4.33
C ARG A 46 -10.55 -7.41 2.89
N LYS A 47 -11.28 -8.31 2.24
CA LYS A 47 -11.76 -8.14 0.85
C LYS A 47 -12.69 -6.93 0.74
N GLU A 48 -13.62 -6.77 1.67
CA GLU A 48 -14.52 -5.62 1.74
C GLU A 48 -13.75 -4.29 1.85
N ARG A 49 -12.79 -4.19 2.79
CA ARG A 49 -11.93 -3.00 2.94
C ARG A 49 -11.09 -2.70 1.69
N ALA A 50 -10.56 -3.74 1.03
CA ALA A 50 -9.79 -3.59 -0.19
C ALA A 50 -10.64 -3.06 -1.35
N GLN A 51 -11.88 -3.54 -1.47
CA GLN A 51 -12.82 -3.10 -2.49
C GLN A 51 -13.16 -1.61 -2.34
N VAL A 52 -13.46 -1.17 -1.11
CA VAL A 52 -13.72 0.25 -0.80
C VAL A 52 -12.53 1.14 -1.17
N ALA A 53 -11.30 0.72 -0.84
CA ALA A 53 -10.11 1.47 -1.19
C ALA A 53 -9.89 1.55 -2.71
N TYR A 54 -10.18 0.46 -3.44
CA TYR A 54 -10.07 0.40 -4.89
C TYR A 54 -11.06 1.34 -5.58
N GLU A 55 -12.32 1.34 -5.13
CA GLU A 55 -13.37 2.23 -5.66
C GLU A 55 -13.03 3.70 -5.44
N ARG A 56 -12.56 4.06 -4.24
CA ARG A 56 -12.08 5.41 -3.93
C ARG A 56 -10.92 5.82 -4.84
N LYS A 57 -9.94 4.93 -5.06
CA LYS A 57 -8.81 5.19 -5.95
C LYS A 57 -9.26 5.41 -7.40
N LYS A 58 -10.22 4.61 -7.88
CA LYS A 58 -10.79 4.73 -9.23
C LYS A 58 -11.49 6.09 -9.42
N GLN A 59 -12.29 6.51 -8.44
CA GLN A 59 -12.95 7.83 -8.46
C GLN A 59 -11.93 8.98 -8.46
N LEU A 60 -10.91 8.92 -7.60
CA LEU A 60 -9.84 9.93 -7.56
C LEU A 60 -9.09 10.01 -8.89
N THR A 61 -8.79 8.87 -9.50
CA THR A 61 -8.11 8.83 -10.81
C THR A 61 -8.98 9.47 -11.90
N LYS A 62 -10.28 9.18 -11.90
CA LYS A 62 -11.23 9.82 -12.83
C LYS A 62 -11.28 11.34 -12.66
N LEU A 63 -11.29 11.82 -11.41
CA LEU A 63 -11.26 13.26 -11.10
C LEU A 63 -9.95 13.91 -11.54
N ARG A 64 -8.81 13.23 -11.35
CA ARG A 64 -7.49 13.71 -11.82
C ARG A 64 -7.45 13.88 -13.32
N VAL A 65 -7.85 12.86 -14.08
CA VAL A 65 -7.89 12.93 -15.55
C VAL A 65 -8.83 14.05 -16.03
N LYS A 66 -9.96 14.25 -15.35
CA LYS A 66 -10.86 15.37 -15.68
C LYS A 66 -10.18 16.72 -15.42
N ALA A 67 -9.52 16.88 -14.28
CA ALA A 67 -8.82 18.10 -13.93
C ALA A 67 -7.65 18.40 -14.89
N GLU A 68 -6.90 17.37 -15.30
CA GLU A 68 -5.82 17.48 -16.28
C GLU A 68 -6.36 17.96 -17.63
N LYS A 69 -7.45 17.37 -18.14
CA LYS A 69 -8.09 17.82 -19.39
C LYS A 69 -8.57 19.26 -19.32
N THR A 70 -9.25 19.64 -18.22
CA THR A 70 -9.71 21.02 -18.03
C THR A 70 -8.54 22.00 -17.88
N ALA A 71 -7.42 21.57 -17.31
CA ALA A 71 -6.21 22.39 -17.23
C ALA A 71 -5.55 22.53 -18.60
N GLU A 72 -5.46 21.45 -19.38
CA GLU A 72 -4.93 21.46 -20.75
C GLU A 72 -5.75 22.36 -21.68
N GLU A 73 -7.08 22.30 -21.61
CA GLU A 73 -7.98 23.20 -22.36
C GLU A 73 -7.76 24.68 -22.02
N LYS A 74 -7.47 25.01 -20.76
CA LYS A 74 -7.33 26.40 -20.29
C LYS A 74 -5.91 26.95 -20.36
N LEU A 75 -4.91 26.08 -20.19
CA LEU A 75 -3.51 26.45 -20.02
C LEU A 75 -2.59 25.86 -21.09
N GLY A 76 -3.12 25.06 -22.02
CA GLY A 76 -2.37 24.43 -23.13
C GLY A 76 -1.39 25.39 -23.83
N PRO A 77 -1.83 26.56 -24.34
CA PRO A 77 -0.94 27.49 -25.02
C PRO A 77 0.12 28.10 -24.08
N GLN A 78 -0.17 28.32 -22.79
CA GLN A 78 0.85 28.78 -21.83
C GLN A 78 1.85 27.68 -21.46
N LEU A 79 1.42 26.41 -21.43
CA LEU A 79 2.26 25.26 -21.10
C LEU A 79 3.24 24.94 -22.24
N GLU A 80 2.84 25.08 -23.50
CA GLU A 80 3.73 24.92 -24.67
C GLU A 80 4.86 25.95 -24.70
N VAL A 81 4.60 27.18 -24.24
CA VAL A 81 5.62 28.24 -24.13
C VAL A 81 6.62 27.97 -23.00
N ILE A 82 6.18 27.32 -21.92
CA ILE A 82 7.00 27.03 -20.73
C ILE A 82 7.76 25.69 -20.84
N ALA A 83 7.25 24.74 -21.65
CA ALA A 83 7.84 23.42 -21.83
C ALA A 83 9.34 23.40 -22.21
N PRO A 84 9.86 24.31 -23.07
CA PRO A 84 11.27 24.36 -23.42
C PRO A 84 12.19 24.87 -22.30
N ILE A 85 11.64 25.52 -21.27
CA ILE A 85 12.40 26.17 -20.18
C ILE A 85 12.53 25.24 -18.95
N LYS A 86 11.77 24.15 -18.91
CA LYS A 86 11.76 23.22 -17.79
C LYS A 86 12.83 22.15 -17.97
N TYR A 87 13.97 22.34 -17.29
CA TYR A 87 15.03 21.32 -17.10
C TYR A 87 14.53 20.12 -16.30
#